data_AF-A0A4Q5UDG6-F1
#
_entry.id   AF-A0A4Q5UDG6-F1
#
_cell.length_a   1.000
_cell.length_b   1.000
_cell.length_c   1.000
_cell.angle_alpha   90.00
_cell.angle_beta   90.00
_cell.angle_gamma   90.00
#
_symmetry.space_group_name_H-M   'P 1'
#
loop_
_entity.id
_entity.type
_entity.pdbx_description
1 polymer ?
#
loop_
_entity_poly.entity_id
_entity_poly.type
_entity_poly.pdbx_seq_one_letter_code
_entity_poly.pdbx_strand_id
1 'polypeptide(L)'
;MKLFKQIDVLIQVVLLILLGCSVSAIHEADLVPFYFILGAWQVTSLLIHAGLGRYFYTAKGRNAYAKTVLGIGLAGIVSIPFFLAYLFTMLVLGPVLACWYISICWKEIVLLQKKAFIHLKR
;
A
#
# COMPACT_ATOMS: atom_id res chain seq x y z
N MET A 1 4.20 16.56 -4.49
CA MET A 1 4.59 15.22 -5.03
C MET A 1 5.42 14.40 -4.05
N LYS A 2 6.61 14.87 -3.64
CA LYS A 2 7.43 14.19 -2.62
C LYS A 2 6.71 14.10 -1.27
N LEU A 3 6.12 15.22 -0.81
CA LEU A 3 5.36 15.27 0.45
C LEU A 3 4.19 14.28 0.47
N PHE A 4 3.41 14.20 -0.61
CA PHE A 4 2.32 13.23 -0.73
C PHE A 4 2.82 11.79 -0.59
N LYS A 5 3.89 11.40 -1.29
CA LYS A 5 4.48 10.06 -1.14
C LYS A 5 5.00 9.80 0.27
N GLN A 6 5.58 10.81 0.91
CA GLN A 6 6.07 10.69 2.29
C GLN A 6 4.91 10.49 3.27
N ILE A 7 3.82 11.24 3.12
CA ILE A 7 2.60 11.08 3.92
C ILE A 7 1.99 9.69 3.69
N ASP A 8 1.89 9.25 2.44
CA ASP A 8 1.33 7.95 2.09
C ASP A 8 2.16 6.77 2.61
N VAL A 9 3.50 6.87 2.56
CA VAL A 9 4.40 5.91 3.21
C VAL A 9 4.24 5.95 4.73
N LEU A 10 4.15 7.14 5.33
CA LEU A 10 3.96 7.29 6.77
C LEU A 10 2.65 6.63 7.22
N ILE A 11 1.55 6.86 6.50
CA ILE A 11 0.25 6.25 6.81
C ILE A 11 0.34 4.73 6.69
N GLN A 12 0.97 4.19 5.64
CA GLN A 12 1.18 2.74 5.49
C GLN A 12 1.99 2.15 6.64
N VAL A 13 3.08 2.81 7.05
CA VAL A 13 3.91 2.38 8.19
C VAL A 13 3.12 2.41 9.49
N VAL A 14 2.38 3.49 9.75
CA VAL A 14 1.53 3.62 10.95
C VAL A 14 0.47 2.53 10.98
N LEU A 15 -0.24 2.29 9.87
CA LEU A 15 -1.24 1.23 9.77
C LEU A 15 -0.62 -0.16 9.99
N LEU A 16 0.58 -0.41 9.48
CA LEU A 16 1.28 -1.68 9.66
C LEU A 16 1.71 -1.90 11.12
N ILE A 17 2.19 -0.84 11.79
CA ILE A 17 2.53 -0.88 13.22
C ILE A 17 1.27 -1.12 14.06
N LEU A 18 0.19 -0.37 13.81
CA LEU A 18 -1.08 -0.53 14.51
C LEU A 18 -1.63 -1.95 14.35
N LEU A 19 -1.52 -2.52 13.15
CA LEU A 19 -1.90 -3.90 12.87
C LEU A 19 -1.02 -4.91 13.64
N GLY A 20 0.29 -4.70 13.68
CA GLY A 20 1.20 -5.56 14.46
C GLY A 20 0.91 -5.50 15.96
N CYS A 21 0.67 -4.29 16.48
CA CYS A 21 0.32 -4.08 17.88
C CYS A 21 -1.04 -4.71 18.22
N SER A 22 -2.05 -4.58 17.36
CA SER A 22 -3.36 -5.16 17.61
C SER A 22 -3.33 -6.68 17.61
N VAL A 23 -2.55 -7.31 16.73
CA VAL A 23 -2.32 -8.78 16.74
C VAL A 23 -1.69 -9.23 18.06
N SER A 24 -0.79 -8.43 18.65
CA SER A 24 -0.15 -8.77 19.92
C SER A 24 -0.99 -8.48 21.17
N ALA A 25 -1.98 -7.58 21.08
CA ALA A 25 -2.70 -7.04 22.23
C ALA A 25 -4.15 -7.51 22.34
N ILE A 26 -4.78 -7.94 21.25
CA ILE A 26 -6.20 -8.30 21.21
C ILE A 26 -6.32 -9.82 21.17
N HIS A 27 -6.95 -10.39 22.20
CA HIS A 27 -7.05 -11.84 22.29
C HIS A 27 -8.04 -12.46 21.31
N GLU A 28 -9.17 -11.83 20.99
CA GLU A 28 -10.16 -12.39 20.05
C GLU A 28 -10.95 -11.27 19.32
N ALA A 29 -11.09 -11.40 17.99
CA ALA A 29 -12.08 -10.76 17.09
C ALA A 29 -11.88 -9.34 16.48
N ASP A 30 -11.19 -8.37 17.08
CA ASP A 30 -11.24 -6.97 16.58
C ASP A 30 -10.19 -6.57 15.51
N LEU A 31 -9.61 -7.53 14.78
CA LEU A 31 -8.61 -7.22 13.74
C LEU A 31 -9.23 -6.85 12.37
N VAL A 32 -10.48 -7.26 12.12
CA VAL A 32 -11.16 -7.07 10.83
C VAL A 32 -11.21 -5.59 10.37
N PRO A 33 -11.53 -4.62 11.24
CA PRO A 33 -11.55 -3.21 10.84
C PRO A 33 -10.17 -2.70 10.37
N PHE A 34 -9.09 -3.13 11.03
CA PHE A 34 -7.73 -2.71 10.66
C PHE A 34 -7.32 -3.23 9.27
N TYR A 35 -7.67 -4.48 8.93
CA TYR A 35 -7.44 -5.02 7.59
C TYR A 35 -8.24 -4.28 6.53
N PHE A 36 -9.49 -3.94 6.82
CA PHE A 36 -10.33 -3.19 5.90
C PHE A 36 -9.77 -1.79 5.66
N ILE A 37 -9.32 -1.11 6.71
CA ILE A 37 -8.68 0.21 6.62
C ILE A 37 -7.38 0.14 5.82
N LEU A 38 -6.52 -0.86 6.09
CA LEU A 38 -5.25 -1.03 5.37
C LEU A 38 -5.49 -1.30 3.88
N GLY A 39 -6.41 -2.21 3.55
CA GLY A 39 -6.78 -2.51 2.16
C GLY A 39 -7.42 -1.33 1.44
N ALA A 40 -8.36 -0.65 2.10
CA ALA A 40 -9.01 0.54 1.55
C ALA A 40 -8.00 1.66 1.28
N TRP A 41 -7.03 1.86 2.18
CA TRP A 41 -5.95 2.81 1.98
C TRP A 41 -5.06 2.42 0.79
N GLN A 42 -4.69 1.14 0.65
CA GLN A 42 -3.92 0.64 -0.50
C GLN A 42 -4.62 0.91 -1.84
N VAL A 43 -5.92 0.64 -1.93
CA VAL A 43 -6.72 0.90 -3.14
C VAL A 43 -6.86 2.41 -3.39
N THR A 44 -7.16 3.19 -2.36
CA THR A 44 -7.31 4.65 -2.49
C THR A 44 -6.00 5.28 -2.96
N SER A 45 -4.88 4.90 -2.35
CA SER A 45 -3.56 5.37 -2.75
C SER A 45 -3.20 4.97 -4.18
N LEU A 46 -3.61 3.78 -4.61
CA LEU A 46 -3.48 3.34 -6.00
C LEU A 46 -4.25 4.26 -6.96
N LEU A 47 -5.52 4.56 -6.67
CA LEU A 47 -6.38 5.40 -7.50
C LEU A 47 -5.83 6.82 -7.62
N ILE A 48 -5.35 7.40 -6.51
CA ILE A 48 -4.73 8.72 -6.53
C ILE A 48 -3.51 8.73 -7.44
N HIS A 49 -2.67 7.70 -7.37
CA HIS A 49 -1.49 7.59 -8.23
C HIS A 49 -1.83 7.30 -9.69
N ALA A 50 -2.92 6.59 -9.98
CA ALA A 50 -3.40 6.39 -11.34
C ALA A 50 -3.91 7.70 -11.95
N GLY A 51 -4.74 8.46 -11.22
CA GLY A 51 -5.28 9.74 -11.68
C GLY A 51 -4.23 10.84 -11.85
N LEU A 52 -3.23 10.87 -10.97
CA LEU A 52 -2.14 11.86 -10.98
C LEU A 52 -0.85 11.32 -11.61
N GLY A 53 -0.91 10.19 -12.32
CA GLY A 53 0.27 9.45 -12.79
C GLY A 53 1.24 10.27 -13.65
N ARG A 54 0.75 11.30 -14.34
CA ARG A 54 1.55 12.23 -15.16
C ARG A 54 2.54 13.04 -14.33
N TYR A 55 2.24 13.27 -13.06
CA TYR A 55 3.06 14.06 -12.16
C TYR A 55 4.03 13.17 -11.37
N PHE A 56 3.73 11.87 -11.23
CA PHE A 56 4.53 10.95 -10.42
C PHE A 56 5.62 10.26 -11.23
N TYR A 57 6.85 10.25 -10.71
CA TYR A 57 7.87 9.33 -11.19
C TYR A 57 7.53 7.91 -10.73
N THR A 58 7.35 7.02 -11.68
CA THR A 58 6.92 5.63 -11.44
C THR A 58 8.14 4.70 -11.47
N ALA A 59 8.32 3.92 -10.41
CA ALA A 59 9.36 2.90 -10.39
C ALA A 59 8.93 1.67 -11.22
N LYS A 60 9.92 0.98 -11.79
CA LYS A 60 9.73 -0.34 -12.40
C LYS A 60 9.11 -1.27 -11.34
N GLY A 61 7.91 -1.77 -11.61
CA GLY A 61 7.14 -2.60 -10.67
C GLY A 61 5.83 -1.98 -10.18
N ARG A 62 5.61 -0.67 -10.34
CA ARG A 62 4.35 0.00 -9.94
C ARG A 62 3.11 -0.61 -10.62
N ASN A 63 3.21 -0.89 -11.92
CA ASN A 63 2.12 -1.50 -12.67
C ASN A 63 1.85 -2.94 -12.26
N ALA A 64 2.89 -3.71 -11.89
CA ALA A 64 2.71 -5.06 -11.38
C ALA A 64 1.98 -5.04 -10.03
N TYR A 65 2.43 -4.18 -9.10
CA TYR A 65 1.75 -3.95 -7.83
C TYR A 65 0.29 -3.53 -8.03
N ALA A 66 0.02 -2.59 -8.94
CA ALA A 66 -1.33 -2.13 -9.24
C ALA A 66 -2.25 -3.25 -9.71
N LYS A 67 -1.76 -4.07 -10.65
CA LYS A 67 -2.49 -5.25 -11.14
C LYS A 67 -2.74 -6.26 -10.02
N THR A 68 -1.76 -6.49 -9.15
CA THR A 68 -1.91 -7.41 -8.02
C THR A 68 -2.95 -6.92 -7.03
N VAL A 69 -2.90 -5.65 -6.59
CA VAL A 69 -3.87 -5.09 -5.65
C VAL A 69 -5.28 -5.09 -6.23
N LEU A 70 -5.43 -4.70 -7.51
CA LEU A 70 -6.72 -4.76 -8.19
C LEU A 70 -7.22 -6.20 -8.32
N GLY A 71 -6.35 -7.14 -8.70
CA GLY A 71 -6.70 -8.56 -8.81
C GLY A 71 -7.16 -9.14 -7.47
N ILE A 72 -6.48 -8.82 -6.37
CA ILE A 72 -6.85 -9.25 -5.01
C ILE A 72 -8.19 -8.60 -4.60
N GLY A 73 -8.39 -7.31 -4.87
CA GLY A 73 -9.65 -6.64 -4.59
C GLY A 73 -10.83 -7.24 -5.37
N LEU A 74 -10.64 -7.53 -6.66
CA LEU A 74 -11.65 -8.21 -7.49
C LEU A 74 -11.90 -9.65 -7.00
N ALA A 75 -10.85 -10.37 -6.60
CA ALA A 75 -11.00 -11.70 -5.99
C ALA A 75 -11.82 -11.65 -4.70
N GLY A 76 -11.69 -10.58 -3.91
CA GLY A 76 -12.54 -10.33 -2.74
C GLY A 76 -14.03 -10.22 -3.07
N ILE A 77 -14.39 -9.55 -4.17
CA ILE A 77 -15.78 -9.43 -4.64
C ILE A 77 -16.33 -10.80 -5.07
N VAL A 78 -15.55 -11.58 -5.81
CA VAL A 78 -15.97 -12.94 -6.22
C VAL A 78 -16.07 -13.88 -5.03
N SER A 79 -15.27 -13.65 -4.00
CA SER A 79 -15.20 -14.47 -2.79
C SER A 79 -16.22 -14.08 -1.71
N ILE A 80 -17.27 -13.28 -2.01
CA ILE A 80 -18.33 -12.93 -1.04
C ILE A 80 -18.92 -14.17 -0.32
N PRO A 81 -19.20 -15.31 -1.00
CA PRO A 81 -19.67 -16.52 -0.32
C PRO A 81 -18.65 -17.11 0.67
N PHE A 82 -17.37 -16.80 0.50
CA PHE A 82 -16.24 -17.27 1.29
C PHE A 82 -15.51 -16.10 1.99
N PHE A 83 -16.26 -15.06 2.36
CA PHE A 83 -15.69 -13.80 2.83
C PHE A 83 -14.72 -13.96 4.02
N LEU A 84 -15.03 -14.86 4.97
CA LEU A 84 -14.13 -15.15 6.09
C LEU A 84 -12.78 -15.73 5.61
N ALA A 85 -12.78 -16.67 4.67
CA ALA A 85 -11.55 -17.26 4.15
C ALA A 85 -10.70 -16.22 3.39
N TYR A 86 -11.35 -15.32 2.66
CA TYR A 86 -10.69 -14.17 2.05
C TYR A 86 -10.04 -13.25 3.10
N LEU A 87 -10.75 -12.92 4.19
CA LEU A 87 -10.19 -12.12 5.28
C LEU A 87 -8.97 -12.78 5.94
N PHE A 88 -9.02 -14.09 6.20
CA PHE A 88 -7.85 -14.83 6.73
C PHE A 88 -6.67 -14.81 5.77
N THR A 89 -6.91 -14.87 4.46
CA THR A 89 -5.84 -14.74 3.46
C THR A 89 -5.23 -13.33 3.49
N MET A 90 -6.07 -12.31 3.65
CA MET A 90 -5.63 -10.91 3.78
C MET A 90 -4.86 -10.63 5.07
N LEU A 91 -4.98 -11.48 6.09
CA LEU A 91 -4.18 -11.42 7.32
C LEU A 91 -2.67 -11.45 7.02
N VAL A 92 -2.29 -12.29 6.04
CA VAL A 92 -0.90 -12.47 5.62
C VAL A 92 -0.58 -11.58 4.42
N LEU A 93 -1.47 -11.53 3.43
CA LEU A 93 -1.20 -10.77 2.21
C LEU A 93 -1.19 -9.25 2.43
N GLY A 94 -2.01 -8.72 3.33
CA GLY A 94 -2.10 -7.28 3.62
C GLY A 94 -0.76 -6.66 4.02
N PRO A 95 -0.08 -7.20 5.07
CA PRO A 95 1.26 -6.77 5.47
C PRO A 95 2.31 -6.92 4.36
N VAL A 96 2.28 -8.03 3.62
CA VAL A 96 3.22 -8.27 2.50
C VAL A 96 3.06 -7.21 1.41
N LEU A 97 1.81 -6.89 1.03
CA LEU A 97 1.50 -5.85 0.06
C LEU A 97 1.93 -4.46 0.56
N ALA A 98 1.70 -4.16 1.84
CA ALA A 98 2.13 -2.89 2.43
C ALA A 98 3.67 -2.74 2.40
N CYS A 99 4.42 -3.78 2.74
CA CYS A 99 5.88 -3.80 2.62
C CYS A 99 6.34 -3.61 1.17
N TRP A 100 5.71 -4.30 0.21
CA TRP A 100 6.00 -4.12 -1.21
C TRP A 100 5.72 -2.69 -1.66
N TYR A 101 4.59 -2.12 -1.25
CA TYR A 101 4.22 -0.74 -1.54
C TYR A 101 5.25 0.27 -1.01
N ILE A 102 5.64 0.14 0.26
CA ILE A 102 6.67 0.97 0.89
C ILE A 102 7.98 0.89 0.10
N SER A 103 8.39 -0.31 -0.31
CA SER A 103 9.62 -0.49 -1.10
C SER A 103 9.58 0.23 -2.46
N ILE A 104 8.41 0.26 -3.12
CA ILE A 104 8.22 0.98 -4.38
C ILE A 104 8.30 2.48 -4.13
N CYS A 105 7.56 2.98 -3.14
CA CYS A 105 7.56 4.41 -2.81
C CYS A 105 8.95 4.90 -2.38
N TRP A 106 9.71 4.09 -1.63
CA TRP A 106 11.09 4.41 -1.26
C TRP A 106 11.99 4.57 -2.49
N LYS A 107 11.95 3.61 -3.42
CA LYS A 107 12.71 3.69 -4.69
C LYS A 107 12.34 4.94 -5.48
N GLU A 108 11.06 5.29 -5.54
CA GLU A 108 10.59 6.48 -6.24
C GLU A 108 11.06 7.78 -5.57
N ILE A 109 11.06 7.85 -4.23
CA ILE A 109 11.59 9.00 -3.48
C ILE A 109 13.08 9.17 -3.74
N VAL A 110 13.86 8.09 -3.72
CA VAL A 110 15.30 8.11 -4.02
C VAL A 110 15.55 8.58 -5.46
N LEU A 111 14.76 8.11 -6.43
CA LEU A 111 14.86 8.55 -7.83
C LEU A 111 14.55 10.04 -8.00
N LEU A 112 13.52 10.54 -7.31
CA LEU A 112 13.18 11.97 -7.30
C LEU A 112 14.31 12.81 -6.69
N GLN A 113 14.91 12.36 -5.58
CA GLN A 113 16.06 13.04 -4.97
C GLN A 113 17.26 13.09 -5.92
N LYS A 114 17.66 11.95 -6.51
CA LYS A 114 18.78 11.91 -7.44
C LYS A 114 18.62 12.90 -8.60
N LYS A 115 17.42 13.01 -9.18
CA LYS A 115 17.15 13.97 -10.25
C LYS A 115 17.21 15.42 -9.79
N ALA A 116 16.71 15.74 -8.60
CA ALA A 116 16.80 17.10 -8.05
C ALA A 116 18.26 17.57 -7.95
N PHE A 117 19.20 16.68 -7.62
CA PHE A 117 20.63 17.01 -7.54
C PHE A 117 21.34 17.09 -8.90
N ILE A 118 20.85 16.40 -9.94
CA ILE A 118 21.43 16.49 -11.29
C ILE A 118 21.26 17.90 -11.86
N HIS A 119 20.14 18.57 -11.58
CA HIS A 119 19.92 19.96 -12.00
C HIS A 119 20.78 20.99 -11.24
N LEU A 120 21.39 20.60 -10.11
CA LEU A 120 22.26 21.45 -9.29
C LEU A 120 23.75 21.29 -9.62
N LYS A 121 24.14 20.28 -10.41
CA LYS A 121 25.47 20.20 -11.03
C LYS A 121 25.47 21.08 -12.29
N ARG A 122 25.63 22.39 -12.10
CA ARG A 122 26.04 23.31 -13.15
C ARG A 122 27.26 24.08 -12.70
#